data_AF-A0A956W5I5-F1
#
_entry.id   AF-A0A956W5I5-F1
#
_cell.length_a   1.000
_cell.length_b   1.000
_cell.length_c   1.000
_cell.angle_alpha   90.00
_cell.angle_beta   90.00
_cell.angle_gamma   90.00
#
_symmetry.space_group_name_H-M   'P 1'
#
loop_
_entity.id
_entity.type
_entity.pdbx_description
1 polymer ?
#
loop_
_entity_poly.entity_id
_entity_poly.type
_entity_poly.pdbx_seq_one_letter_code
_entity_poly.pdbx_strand_id
1 'polypeptide(L)'
;PWVMALPLLVLVVPAIGAGVFNMAGITDGFAHLIEGAIPDGEFHEAKFDWFIAISSTIVALFGIGMAWAIYYKKYLDARALREGFFPLRAIFEQKYFLDRLYEDFFTKFLFQRGWNRLVELVDTYIVDGTVNGSGWVTRQASGRLRVIQTGQLQLYGAGVAAGVVVIVAVIYTANPL
;
A
#
# COMPACT_ATOMS: atom_id res chain seq x y z
N PRO A 1 -12.08 23.34 26.06
CA PRO A 1 -13.10 22.47 26.71
C PRO A 1 -12.39 21.36 27.50
N TRP A 2 -12.97 20.90 28.61
CA TRP A 2 -12.34 19.89 29.48
C TRP A 2 -12.02 18.58 28.76
N VAL A 3 -12.78 18.24 27.72
CA VAL A 3 -12.58 17.06 26.86
C VAL A 3 -11.25 17.08 26.09
N MET A 4 -10.65 18.26 25.84
CA MET A 4 -9.34 18.41 25.19
C MET A 4 -8.20 18.66 26.18
N ALA A 5 -8.47 19.39 27.26
CA ALA A 5 -7.46 19.70 28.27
C ALA A 5 -7.07 18.47 29.10
N LEU A 6 -8.03 17.59 29.38
CA LEU A 6 -7.80 16.40 30.20
C LEU A 6 -6.80 15.42 29.56
N PRO A 7 -6.91 15.04 28.26
CA PRO A 7 -5.87 14.25 27.60
C PRO A 7 -4.49 14.90 27.60
N LEU A 8 -4.41 16.21 27.36
CA LEU A 8 -3.13 16.93 27.36
C LEU A 8 -2.49 16.95 28.74
N LEU A 9 -3.25 17.23 29.80
CA LEU A 9 -2.76 17.21 31.18
C LEU A 9 -2.31 15.81 31.61
N VAL A 10 -3.06 14.77 31.23
CA VAL A 10 -2.67 13.38 31.49
C VAL A 10 -1.35 13.03 30.79
N LEU A 11 -1.09 13.55 29.59
CA LEU A 11 0.18 13.33 28.87
C LEU A 11 1.36 14.13 29.44
N VAL A 12 1.12 15.27 30.10
CA VAL A 12 2.19 16.04 30.76
C VAL A 12 2.86 15.25 31.88
N VAL A 13 2.07 14.49 32.65
CA VAL A 13 2.58 13.69 33.78
C VAL A 13 3.67 12.69 33.37
N PRO A 14 3.46 11.77 32.39
CA PRO A 14 4.50 10.86 31.94
C PRO A 14 5.63 11.57 31.18
N ALA A 15 5.37 12.71 30.51
CA ALA A 15 6.44 13.46 29.84
C ALA A 15 7.46 14.05 30.85
N ILE A 16 6.96 14.67 31.93
CA ILE A 16 7.81 15.16 33.02
C ILE A 16 8.44 13.97 33.77
N GLY A 17 7.66 12.94 34.06
CA GLY A 17 8.12 11.73 34.75
C GLY A 17 9.25 11.04 34.01
N ALA A 18 9.15 10.89 32.68
CA ALA A 18 10.20 10.32 31.85
C ALA A 18 11.48 11.16 31.86
N GLY A 19 11.35 12.50 31.84
CA GLY A 19 12.50 13.40 31.95
C GLY A 19 13.23 13.29 33.29
N VAL A 20 12.50 13.20 34.40
CA VAL A 20 13.08 13.02 35.75
C VAL A 20 13.65 11.61 35.94
N PHE A 21 13.02 10.59 35.35
CA PHE A 21 13.45 9.20 35.46
C PHE A 21 14.79 8.92 34.76
N ASN A 22 15.11 9.67 33.69
CA ASN A 22 16.34 9.52 32.92
C ASN A 22 17.21 10.80 32.98
N MET A 23 17.24 11.45 34.14
CA MET A 23 17.93 12.72 34.31
C MET A 23 19.43 12.48 34.46
N ALA A 24 20.19 12.80 33.41
CA ALA A 24 21.62 12.53 33.37
C ALA A 24 22.37 13.17 34.56
N GLY A 25 23.17 12.36 35.26
CA GLY A 25 23.92 12.76 36.45
C GLY A 25 23.12 12.73 37.76
N ILE A 26 21.83 12.39 37.74
CA ILE A 26 20.99 12.21 38.93
C ILE A 26 20.35 10.81 38.96
N THR A 27 19.79 10.36 37.85
CA THR A 27 19.09 9.07 37.70
C THR A 27 19.40 8.43 36.34
N ASP A 28 20.00 7.24 36.36
CA ASP A 28 20.24 6.43 35.16
C ASP A 28 19.12 5.38 34.96
N GLY A 29 17.89 5.74 35.34
CA GLY A 29 16.77 4.80 35.48
C GLY A 29 16.44 4.03 34.19
N PHE A 30 16.51 4.70 33.04
CA PHE A 30 16.26 4.05 31.75
C PHE A 30 17.46 3.26 31.24
N ALA A 31 18.69 3.74 31.48
CA ALA A 31 19.90 3.03 31.12
C ALA A 31 19.98 1.68 31.85
N HIS A 32 19.79 1.67 33.17
CA HIS A 32 19.74 0.43 33.96
C HIS A 32 18.58 -0.50 33.61
N LEU A 33 17.44 0.04 33.16
CA LEU A 33 16.30 -0.77 32.72
C LEU A 33 16.65 -1.63 31.50
N ILE A 34 17.49 -1.11 30.60
CA ILE A 34 17.77 -1.72 29.29
C ILE A 34 19.13 -2.42 29.27
N GLU A 35 20.03 -2.09 30.20
CA GLU A 35 21.36 -2.72 30.34
C GLU A 35 21.29 -4.25 30.34
N GLY A 36 20.31 -4.85 31.02
CA GLY A 36 20.11 -6.31 31.05
C GLY A 36 19.47 -6.94 29.78
N ALA A 37 19.03 -6.12 28.82
CA ALA A 37 18.43 -6.57 27.56
C ALA A 37 19.38 -6.41 26.37
N ILE A 38 20.55 -5.78 26.57
CA ILE A 38 21.53 -5.55 25.51
C ILE A 38 22.66 -6.59 25.65
N PRO A 39 23.06 -7.28 24.57
CA PRO A 39 24.20 -8.20 24.60
C PRO A 39 25.49 -7.47 24.98
N ASP A 40 26.32 -8.07 25.84
CA ASP A 40 27.62 -7.51 26.24
C ASP A 40 28.48 -7.18 25.01
N GLY A 41 28.59 -5.89 24.69
CA GLY A 41 29.43 -5.32 23.66
C GLY A 41 30.31 -4.23 24.26
N GLU A 42 31.35 -3.80 23.54
CA GLU A 42 32.16 -2.65 23.96
C GLU A 42 31.33 -1.36 23.89
N PHE A 43 30.51 -1.11 24.91
CA PHE A 43 29.81 0.15 25.08
C PHE A 43 30.77 1.12 25.76
N HIS A 44 31.10 2.21 25.07
CA HIS A 44 31.72 3.34 25.75
C HIS A 44 30.75 3.83 26.83
N GLU A 45 31.19 3.86 28.09
CA GLU A 45 30.44 4.49 29.18
C GLU A 45 30.03 5.90 28.73
N ALA A 46 28.74 6.12 28.50
CA ALA A 46 28.20 7.40 28.13
C ALA A 46 28.21 8.32 29.36
N LYS A 47 29.40 8.81 29.74
CA LYS A 47 29.55 9.77 30.82
C LYS A 47 28.88 11.06 30.40
N PHE A 48 28.15 11.66 31.35
CA PHE A 48 27.50 12.94 31.12
C PHE A 48 28.54 14.01 30.79
N ASP A 49 28.55 14.46 29.55
CA ASP A 49 29.42 15.53 29.08
C ASP A 49 28.71 16.88 29.19
N TRP A 50 29.12 17.66 30.19
CA TRP A 50 28.61 19.00 30.44
C TRP A 50 28.80 19.94 29.24
N PHE A 51 29.87 19.77 28.46
CA PHE A 51 30.11 20.60 27.29
C PHE A 51 29.03 20.33 26.22
N ILE A 52 28.72 19.06 25.95
CA ILE A 52 27.67 18.68 25.01
C ILE A 52 26.29 19.11 25.52
N ALA A 53 26.01 18.90 26.81
CA ALA A 53 24.72 19.28 27.41
C ALA A 53 24.47 20.79 27.35
N ILE A 54 25.48 21.61 27.70
CA ILE A 54 25.36 23.07 27.69
C ILE A 54 25.28 23.58 26.25
N SER A 55 26.17 23.10 25.36
CA SER A 55 26.19 23.56 23.97
C SER A 55 24.90 23.22 23.22
N SER A 56 24.37 22.00 23.38
CA SER A 56 23.08 21.61 22.78
C SER A 56 21.91 22.42 23.34
N THR A 57 21.90 22.69 24.65
CA THR A 57 20.87 23.53 25.29
C THR A 57 20.90 24.96 24.73
N ILE A 58 22.09 25.55 24.57
CA ILE A 58 22.25 26.89 23.97
C ILE A 58 21.73 26.89 22.53
N VAL A 59 22.09 25.89 21.72
CA VAL A 59 21.61 25.78 20.33
C VAL A 59 20.09 25.63 20.26
N ALA A 60 19.50 24.82 21.15
CA ALA A 60 18.05 24.65 21.22
C ALA A 60 17.33 25.96 21.59
N LEU A 61 17.81 26.65 22.64
CA LEU A 61 17.26 27.95 23.05
C LEU A 61 17.44 29.02 21.97
N PHE A 62 18.57 29.01 21.27
CA PHE A 62 18.80 29.90 20.13
C PHE A 62 17.80 29.64 19.00
N GLY A 63 17.53 28.38 18.66
CA GLY A 63 16.51 28.00 17.68
C GLY A 63 15.11 28.48 18.06
N ILE A 64 14.70 28.29 19.32
CA ILE A 64 13.42 28.77 19.86
C ILE A 64 13.37 30.31 19.81
N GLY A 65 14.43 30.97 20.24
CA GLY A 65 14.54 32.43 20.22
C GLY A 65 14.45 33.00 18.80
N MET A 66 15.11 32.37 17.83
CA MET A 66 15.06 32.74 16.43
C MET A 66 13.65 32.56 15.85
N ALA A 67 12.98 31.45 16.16
CA ALA A 67 11.59 31.23 15.77
C ALA A 67 10.66 32.30 16.37
N TRP A 68 10.83 32.64 17.66
CA TRP A 68 10.06 33.70 18.31
C TRP A 68 10.30 35.08 17.67
N ALA A 69 11.56 35.40 17.35
CA ALA A 69 11.92 36.67 16.71
C ALA A 69 11.30 36.80 15.30
N ILE A 70 11.30 35.72 14.51
CA ILE A 70 10.74 35.69 13.14
C ILE A 70 9.21 35.68 13.16
N TYR A 71 8.58 34.80 13.94
CA TYR A 71 7.13 34.55 13.83
C TYR A 71 6.29 35.40 14.80
N TYR A 72 6.76 35.63 16.03
CA TYR A 72 6.00 36.38 17.03
C TYR A 72 6.32 37.87 16.98
N LYS A 73 7.60 38.25 17.09
CA LYS A 73 8.03 39.66 17.06
C LYS A 73 8.10 40.25 15.65
N LYS A 74 8.19 39.41 14.61
CA LYS A 74 8.29 39.81 13.20
C LYS A 74 9.45 40.78 12.93
N TYR A 75 10.57 40.61 13.63
CA TYR A 75 11.78 41.42 13.40
C TYR A 75 12.42 41.12 12.04
N LEU A 76 12.18 39.93 11.49
CA LEU A 76 12.58 39.53 10.17
C LEU A 76 11.33 39.16 9.37
N ASP A 77 11.24 39.65 8.13
CA ASP A 77 10.17 39.23 7.25
C ASP A 77 10.41 37.79 6.80
N ALA A 78 9.58 36.87 7.30
CA ALA A 78 9.61 35.46 6.93
C ALA A 78 9.47 35.27 5.41
N ARG A 79 8.80 36.19 4.70
CA ARG A 79 8.68 36.13 3.25
C ARG A 79 9.99 36.45 2.55
N ALA A 80 10.69 37.50 2.97
CA ALA A 80 12.00 37.86 2.43
C ALA A 80 13.04 36.75 2.65
N LEU A 81 13.05 36.14 3.85
CA LEU A 81 13.86 34.95 4.15
C LEU A 81 13.51 33.79 3.22
N ARG A 82 12.22 33.51 3.04
CA ARG A 82 11.73 32.41 2.19
C ARG A 82 12.09 32.60 0.72
N GLU A 83 12.10 33.83 0.22
CA GLU A 83 12.49 34.17 -1.15
C GLU A 83 14.01 34.07 -1.34
N GLY A 84 14.82 34.45 -0.34
CA GLY A 84 16.28 34.33 -0.37
C GLY A 84 16.80 32.89 -0.40
N PHE A 85 16.07 31.92 0.18
CA PHE A 85 16.45 30.51 0.25
C PHE A 85 15.73 29.60 -0.77
N PHE A 86 15.33 30.14 -1.92
CA PHE A 86 14.49 29.45 -2.93
C PHE A 86 14.83 27.96 -3.21
N PRO A 87 16.09 27.56 -3.50
CA PRO A 87 16.39 26.15 -3.81
C PRO A 87 16.20 25.21 -2.60
N LEU A 88 16.62 25.63 -1.40
CA LEU A 88 16.45 24.85 -0.17
C LEU A 88 14.99 24.78 0.23
N ARG A 89 14.28 25.89 0.10
CA ARG A 89 12.83 25.97 0.33
C ARG A 89 12.09 24.95 -0.54
N ALA A 90 12.38 24.88 -1.83
CA ALA A 90 11.69 23.95 -2.74
C ALA A 90 11.87 22.48 -2.29
N ILE A 91 13.07 22.13 -1.79
CA ILE A 91 13.36 20.80 -1.24
C ILE A 91 12.52 20.53 0.01
N PHE A 92 12.56 21.42 1.01
CA PHE A 92 11.83 21.22 2.26
C PHE A 92 10.30 21.28 2.08
N GLU A 93 9.79 22.18 1.23
CA GLU A 93 8.35 22.29 0.93
C GLU A 93 7.82 21.05 0.21
N GLN A 94 8.64 20.41 -0.62
CA GLN A 94 8.28 19.18 -1.32
C GLN A 94 8.70 17.92 -0.54
N LYS A 95 8.98 18.04 0.76
CA LYS A 95 9.38 16.92 1.64
C LYS A 95 10.51 16.08 1.02
N TYR A 96 11.55 16.76 0.54
CA TYR A 96 12.69 16.15 -0.16
C TYR A 96 12.32 15.40 -1.45
N PHE A 97 11.19 15.75 -2.08
CA PHE A 97 10.65 15.10 -3.27
C PHE A 97 10.30 13.60 -3.07
N LEU A 98 10.34 13.09 -1.84
CA LEU A 98 10.04 11.69 -1.55
C LEU A 98 8.60 11.34 -1.93
N ASP A 99 7.63 12.17 -1.56
CA ASP A 99 6.23 11.96 -1.92
C ASP A 99 6.04 11.80 -3.43
N ARG A 100 6.71 12.65 -4.24
CA ARG A 100 6.65 12.56 -5.71
C ARG A 100 7.34 11.32 -6.24
N LEU A 101 8.48 10.94 -5.67
CA LEU A 101 9.16 9.71 -6.04
C LEU A 101 8.23 8.50 -5.80
N TYR A 102 7.61 8.40 -4.63
CA TYR A 102 6.67 7.33 -4.31
C TYR A 102 5.44 7.33 -5.24
N GLU A 103 4.82 8.48 -5.43
CA GLU A 103 3.60 8.57 -6.24
C GLU A 103 3.86 8.35 -7.74
N ASP A 104 4.83 9.06 -8.31
CA ASP A 104 5.04 9.06 -9.76
C ASP A 104 5.80 7.81 -10.22
N PHE A 105 6.82 7.37 -9.46
CA PHE A 105 7.62 6.22 -9.85
C PHE A 105 6.99 4.90 -9.40
N PHE A 106 6.68 4.74 -8.11
CA PHE A 106 6.15 3.46 -7.64
C PHE A 106 4.67 3.31 -8.02
N THR A 107 3.82 4.27 -7.67
CA THR A 107 2.37 4.09 -7.90
C THR A 107 2.00 4.19 -9.38
N LYS A 108 2.34 5.29 -10.06
CA LYS A 108 1.90 5.51 -11.45
C LYS A 108 2.71 4.71 -12.46
N PHE A 109 4.04 4.79 -12.39
CA PHE A 109 4.88 4.13 -13.38
C PHE A 109 4.91 2.60 -13.19
N LEU A 110 5.27 2.12 -11.99
CA LEU A 110 5.42 0.68 -11.77
C LEU A 110 4.07 -0.07 -11.74
N PHE A 111 3.09 0.40 -10.97
CA PHE A 111 1.81 -0.30 -10.83
C PHE A 111 0.80 0.04 -11.93
N GLN A 112 0.45 1.31 -12.13
CA GLN A 112 -0.62 1.65 -13.08
C GLN A 112 -0.22 1.39 -14.54
N ARG A 113 0.98 1.83 -14.95
CA ARG A 113 1.42 1.66 -16.35
C ARG A 113 2.07 0.30 -16.62
N GLY A 114 2.76 -0.26 -15.63
CA GLY A 114 3.38 -1.58 -15.74
C GLY A 114 2.39 -2.69 -15.46
N TRP A 115 2.21 -2.99 -14.17
CA TRP A 115 1.50 -4.20 -13.72
C TRP A 115 0.04 -4.26 -14.17
N ASN A 116 -0.73 -3.19 -13.96
CA ASN A 116 -2.16 -3.19 -14.27
C ASN A 116 -2.42 -3.36 -15.77
N ARG A 117 -1.58 -2.76 -16.62
CA ARG A 117 -1.71 -2.90 -18.07
C ARG A 117 -1.43 -4.32 -18.55
N LEU A 118 -0.48 -5.02 -17.92
CA LEU A 118 -0.25 -6.44 -18.23
C LEU A 118 -1.44 -7.30 -17.83
N VAL A 119 -1.99 -7.07 -16.64
CA VAL A 119 -3.18 -7.80 -16.17
C VAL A 119 -4.39 -7.53 -17.08
N GLU A 120 -4.60 -6.28 -17.47
CA GLU A 120 -5.68 -5.87 -18.38
C GLU A 120 -5.56 -6.55 -19.75
N LEU A 121 -4.35 -6.65 -20.30
CA LEU A 121 -4.10 -7.37 -21.55
C LEU A 121 -4.41 -8.87 -21.41
N VAL A 122 -3.99 -9.49 -20.31
CA VAL A 122 -4.29 -10.91 -20.05
C VAL A 122 -5.80 -11.13 -19.97
N ASP A 123 -6.52 -10.29 -19.23
CA ASP A 123 -7.97 -10.41 -19.10
C ASP A 123 -8.69 -10.24 -20.45
N THR A 124 -8.36 -9.17 -21.18
CA THR A 124 -9.02 -8.84 -22.46
C THR A 124 -8.73 -9.86 -23.56
N TYR A 125 -7.50 -10.38 -23.65
CA TYR A 125 -7.12 -11.28 -24.75
C TYR A 125 -7.32 -12.76 -24.40
N ILE A 126 -7.00 -13.18 -23.18
CA ILE A 126 -7.04 -14.59 -22.79
C ILE A 126 -8.39 -14.94 -22.20
N VAL A 127 -8.85 -14.21 -21.19
CA VAL A 127 -10.09 -14.54 -20.48
C VAL A 127 -11.29 -14.27 -21.38
N ASP A 128 -11.45 -13.03 -21.84
CA ASP A 128 -12.53 -12.63 -22.75
C ASP A 128 -12.47 -13.37 -24.08
N GLY A 129 -11.26 -13.60 -24.61
CA GLY A 129 -11.06 -14.39 -25.83
C GLY A 129 -11.58 -15.81 -25.69
N THR A 130 -11.31 -16.47 -24.57
CA THR A 130 -11.78 -17.84 -24.29
C THR A 130 -13.30 -17.88 -24.15
N VAL A 131 -13.87 -16.95 -23.40
CA VAL A 131 -15.33 -16.87 -23.21
C VAL A 131 -16.04 -16.62 -24.53
N ASN A 132 -15.62 -15.61 -25.30
CA ASN A 132 -16.20 -15.29 -26.60
C ASN A 132 -16.03 -16.43 -27.62
N GLY A 133 -14.88 -17.12 -27.58
CA GLY A 133 -14.62 -18.30 -28.38
C GLY A 133 -15.59 -19.44 -28.08
N SER A 134 -15.80 -19.77 -26.80
CA SER A 134 -16.77 -20.79 -26.39
C SER A 134 -18.20 -20.46 -26.84
N GLY A 135 -18.59 -19.19 -26.73
CA GLY A 135 -19.88 -18.69 -27.21
C GLY A 135 -20.01 -18.79 -28.74
N TRP A 136 -18.94 -18.49 -29.48
CA TRP A 136 -18.90 -18.67 -30.93
C TRP A 136 -19.07 -20.14 -31.34
N VAL A 137 -18.33 -21.07 -30.72
CA VAL A 137 -18.45 -22.51 -31.01
C VAL A 137 -19.87 -23.00 -30.76
N THR A 138 -20.45 -22.60 -29.63
CA THR A 138 -21.81 -22.99 -29.25
C THR A 138 -22.82 -22.47 -30.28
N ARG A 139 -22.74 -21.19 -30.67
CA ARG A 139 -23.62 -20.60 -31.69
C ARG A 139 -23.50 -21.31 -33.04
N GLN A 140 -22.28 -21.66 -33.46
CA GLN A 140 -22.07 -22.41 -34.71
C GLN A 140 -22.68 -23.81 -34.64
N ALA A 141 -22.48 -24.53 -33.53
CA ALA A 141 -23.08 -25.84 -33.31
C ALA A 141 -24.62 -25.78 -33.32
N SER A 142 -25.21 -24.83 -32.59
CA SER A 142 -26.66 -24.60 -32.59
C SER A 142 -27.18 -24.22 -33.97
N GLY A 143 -26.45 -23.40 -34.74
CA GLY A 143 -26.79 -23.05 -36.11
C GLY A 143 -26.87 -24.27 -37.03
N ARG A 144 -25.90 -25.17 -36.94
CA ARG A 144 -25.90 -26.43 -37.73
C ARG A 144 -27.04 -27.37 -37.33
N LEU A 145 -27.27 -27.52 -36.02
CA LEU A 145 -28.38 -28.34 -35.50
C LEU A 145 -29.75 -27.77 -35.90
N ARG A 146 -29.90 -26.45 -35.99
CA ARG A 146 -31.14 -25.79 -36.41
C ARG A 146 -31.57 -26.17 -37.82
N VAL A 147 -30.62 -26.39 -38.75
CA VAL A 147 -30.94 -26.73 -40.15
C VAL A 147 -31.46 -28.16 -40.29
N ILE A 148 -31.16 -29.06 -39.34
CA ILE A 148 -31.67 -30.44 -39.32
C ILE A 148 -33.17 -30.47 -38.98
N GLN A 149 -33.69 -29.45 -38.29
CA GLN A 149 -35.11 -29.34 -37.96
C GLN A 149 -35.88 -28.66 -39.10
N THR A 150 -36.20 -29.43 -40.14
CA THR A 150 -36.89 -28.94 -41.35
C THR A 150 -38.41 -28.85 -41.23
N GLY A 151 -38.99 -29.27 -40.09
CA GLY A 151 -40.45 -29.24 -39.84
C GLY A 151 -41.27 -30.32 -40.57
N GLN A 152 -40.62 -31.23 -41.30
CA GLN A 152 -41.29 -32.31 -42.04
C GLN A 152 -41.49 -33.56 -41.17
N LEU A 153 -42.75 -33.88 -40.84
CA LEU A 153 -43.15 -35.05 -40.03
C LEU A 153 -42.53 -36.39 -40.48
N GLN A 154 -42.35 -36.59 -41.79
CA GLN A 154 -41.75 -37.81 -42.35
C GLN A 154 -40.28 -37.97 -41.99
N LEU A 155 -39.51 -36.87 -41.95
CA LEU A 155 -38.10 -36.89 -41.59
C LEU A 155 -37.92 -37.22 -40.10
N TYR A 156 -38.81 -36.72 -39.23
CA TYR A 156 -38.82 -37.08 -37.81
C TYR A 156 -39.12 -38.57 -37.61
N GLY A 157 -40.11 -39.11 -38.32
CA GLY A 157 -40.43 -40.56 -38.27
C GLY A 157 -39.25 -41.43 -38.70
N ALA A 158 -38.59 -41.07 -39.81
CA ALA A 158 -37.39 -41.77 -40.28
C ALA A 158 -36.22 -41.68 -39.28
N GLY A 159 -36.02 -40.50 -38.65
CA GLY A 159 -34.99 -40.31 -37.63
C GLY A 159 -35.20 -41.16 -36.38
N VAL A 160 -36.44 -41.28 -35.91
CA VAL A 160 -36.80 -42.15 -34.77
C VAL A 160 -36.56 -43.63 -35.10
N ALA A 161 -37.01 -44.09 -36.27
CA ALA A 161 -36.80 -45.46 -36.71
C ALA A 161 -35.30 -45.82 -36.79
N ALA A 162 -34.49 -44.92 -37.37
CA ALA A 162 -33.03 -45.08 -37.41
C ALA A 162 -32.41 -45.12 -36.00
N GLY A 163 -32.87 -44.27 -35.08
CA GLY A 163 -32.43 -44.26 -33.69
C GLY A 163 -32.69 -45.59 -32.97
N VAL A 164 -33.87 -46.19 -33.16
CA VAL A 164 -34.20 -47.50 -32.59
C VAL A 164 -33.26 -48.60 -33.11
N VAL A 165 -32.97 -48.61 -34.41
CA VAL A 165 -32.04 -49.59 -35.02
C VAL A 165 -30.64 -49.44 -34.43
N VAL A 166 -30.15 -48.21 -34.25
CA VAL A 166 -28.83 -47.95 -33.64
C VAL A 166 -28.79 -48.42 -32.20
N ILE A 167 -29.82 -48.12 -31.39
CA ILE A 167 -29.89 -48.56 -29.99
C ILE A 167 -29.82 -50.09 -29.89
N VAL A 168 -30.59 -50.79 -30.72
CA VAL A 168 -30.60 -52.26 -30.75
C VAL A 168 -29.24 -52.81 -31.17
N ALA A 169 -28.60 -52.23 -32.19
CA ALA A 169 -27.27 -52.64 -32.64
C ALA A 169 -26.18 -52.41 -31.57
N VAL A 170 -26.23 -51.28 -30.85
CA VAL A 170 -25.30 -50.98 -29.74
C VAL A 170 -25.50 -51.98 -28.60
N ILE A 171 -26.74 -52.29 -28.23
CA ILE A 171 -27.02 -53.27 -27.19
C ILE A 171 -26.51 -54.67 -27.58
N TYR A 172 -26.75 -55.08 -28.83
CA TYR A 172 -26.33 -56.38 -29.33
C TYR A 172 -24.80 -56.51 -29.40
N THR A 173 -24.10 -55.43 -29.74
CA THR A 173 -22.62 -55.42 -29.79
C THR A 173 -21.98 -55.24 -28.40
N ALA A 174 -22.64 -54.56 -27.46
CA ALA A 174 -22.15 -54.37 -26.10
C ALA A 174 -22.41 -55.58 -25.18
N ASN A 175 -23.39 -56.42 -25.50
CA ASN A 175 -23.62 -57.68 -24.80
C ASN A 175 -23.91 -58.79 -25.82
N PRO A 176 -22.86 -59.33 -26.48
CA PRO A 176 -23.02 -60.50 -27.33
C PRO A 176 -23.31 -61.68 -26.42
N LEU A 177 -24.56 -62.18 -26.47
CA LEU A 177 -24.97 -63.42 -25.82
C LEU A 177 -24.06 -64.59 -26.22
#